data_AF-A0A1W1DRR8-F1
#
_entry.id   AF-A0A1W1DRR8-F1
#
_cell.length_a   1.000
_cell.length_b   1.000
_cell.length_c   1.000
_cell.angle_alpha   90.00
_cell.angle_beta   90.00
_cell.angle_gamma   90.00
#
_symmetry.space_group_name_H-M   'P 1'
#
loop_
_entity.id
_entity.type
_entity.pdbx_description
1 polymer ?
#
loop_
_entity_poly.entity_id
_entity_poly.type
_entity_poly.pdbx_seq_one_letter_code
_entity_poly.pdbx_strand_id
1 'polypeptide(L)' 'MKGLGQVFKAVSSAMVGVGKKEDLVKDFERAENQGPWAYIIVGLLMTVVFIGLVIFAVKLVLP' A
#
# COMPACT_ATOMS: atom_id res chain seq x y z
N MET A 1 13.28 15.83 -5.12
CA MET A 1 12.64 15.26 -3.90
C MET A 1 11.11 15.39 -3.91
N LYS A 2 10.41 15.18 -5.05
CA LYS A 2 8.94 15.38 -5.17
C LYS A 2 8.11 14.09 -5.30
N GLY A 3 8.73 12.94 -5.56
CA GLY A 3 8.01 11.67 -5.80
C GLY A 3 7.66 10.88 -4.54
N LEU A 4 8.57 10.82 -3.55
CA LEU A 4 8.40 9.96 -2.36
C LEU A 4 7.24 10.41 -1.46
N GLY A 5 7.04 11.73 -1.29
CA GLY A 5 5.91 12.26 -0.52
C GLY A 5 4.55 12.02 -1.16
N GLN A 6 4.49 11.94 -2.49
CA GLN A 6 3.25 11.67 -3.22
C GLN A 6 2.84 10.20 -3.09
N VAL A 7 3.81 9.28 -3.12
CA VAL A 7 3.59 7.84 -2.90
C VAL A 7 3.10 7.59 -1.48
N PHE A 8 3.70 8.24 -0.47
CA PHE A 8 3.27 8.09 0.92
C PHE A 8 1.84 8.60 1.14
N LYS A 9 1.49 9.74 0.52
CA LYS A 9 0.14 10.30 0.57
C LYS A 9 -0.88 9.34 -0.06
N ALA A 10 -0.59 8.80 -1.24
CA ALA A 10 -1.47 7.85 -1.94
C ALA A 10 -1.72 6.57 -1.12
N VAL A 11 -0.67 6.02 -0.51
CA VAL A 11 -0.77 4.83 0.35
C VAL A 11 -1.60 5.13 1.61
N SER A 12 -1.33 6.25 2.28
CA SER A 12 -2.11 6.64 3.47
C SER A 12 -3.58 6.96 3.16
N SER A 13 -3.89 7.57 2.02
CA SER A 13 -5.27 7.84 1.61
C SER A 13 -6.01 6.55 1.23
N ALA A 14 -5.32 5.58 0.62
CA ALA A 14 -5.88 4.27 0.33
C ALA A 14 -6.18 3.48 1.62
N MET A 15 -5.32 3.58 2.64
CA MET A 15 -5.56 2.98 3.97
C MET A 15 -6.76 3.60 4.70
N VAL A 16 -7.07 4.88 4.44
CA VAL A 16 -8.25 5.58 4.98
C VAL A 16 -9.53 5.29 4.17
N GLY A 17 -9.43 4.62 3.02
CA GLY A 17 -10.56 4.30 2.14
C GLY A 17 -10.91 5.41 1.15
N VAL A 18 -10.06 6.43 0.99
CA VAL A 18 -10.19 7.48 -0.03
C VAL A 18 -9.49 7.01 -1.31
N GLY A 19 -10.03 5.96 -1.94
CA GLY A 19 -9.63 5.56 -3.29
C GLY A 19 -10.39 6.40 -4.30
N LYS A 20 -9.77 7.41 -4.90
CA LYS A 20 -10.39 8.14 -6.01
C LYS A 20 -10.54 7.21 -7.19
N LYS A 21 -11.75 7.14 -7.77
CA LYS A 21 -12.05 6.24 -8.89
C LYS A 21 -11.17 6.53 -10.10
N GLU A 22 -10.73 7.79 -10.30
CA GLU A 22 -9.79 8.13 -11.37
C GLU A 22 -8.40 7.49 -11.18
N ASP A 23 -7.94 7.35 -9.93
CA ASP A 23 -6.66 6.71 -9.63
C ASP A 23 -6.74 5.19 -9.86
N LEU A 24 -7.88 4.56 -9.51
CA LEU A 24 -8.14 3.15 -9.84
C LEU A 24 -8.09 2.89 -11.35
N VAL A 25 -8.75 3.73 -12.16
CA VAL A 25 -8.78 3.55 -13.62
C VAL A 25 -7.36 3.63 -14.22
N LYS A 26 -6.56 4.60 -13.78
CA LYS A 26 -5.14 4.69 -14.17
C LYS A 26 -4.32 3.50 -13.72
N ASP A 27 -4.58 2.98 -12.52
CA ASP A 27 -3.85 1.83 -11.99
C ASP A 27 -4.18 0.56 -12.79
N PHE A 28 -5.43 0.41 -13.24
CA PHE A 28 -5.85 -0.67 -14.14
C PHE A 28 -5.23 -0.56 -15.55
N GLU A 29 -5.27 0.62 -16.19
CA GLU A 29 -4.61 0.84 -17.49
C GLU A 29 -3.10 0.56 -17.42
N ARG A 30 -2.47 0.92 -16.31
CA ARG A 30 -1.04 0.68 -16.10
C ARG A 30 -0.75 -0.79 -15.85
N ALA A 31 -1.61 -1.49 -15.12
CA ALA A 31 -1.50 -2.93 -14.91
C ALA A 31 -1.75 -3.72 -16.20
N GLU A 32 -2.62 -3.25 -17.08
CA GLU A 32 -2.87 -3.85 -18.40
C GLU A 32 -1.65 -3.72 -19.32
N ASN A 33 -0.99 -2.55 -19.34
CA ASN A 33 0.16 -2.31 -20.21
C ASN A 33 1.51 -2.81 -19.66
N GLN A 34 1.69 -2.84 -18.33
CA GLN A 34 2.98 -3.13 -17.68
C GLN A 34 2.96 -4.38 -16.79
N GLY A 35 1.79 -5.03 -16.66
CA GLY A 35 1.57 -6.18 -15.80
C GLY A 35 1.30 -5.79 -14.33
N PRO A 36 0.56 -6.62 -13.58
CA PRO A 36 0.13 -6.30 -12.21
C PRO A 36 1.23 -6.49 -11.15
N TRP A 37 2.42 -6.94 -11.54
CA TRP A 37 3.49 -7.38 -10.63
C TRP A 37 3.90 -6.35 -9.59
N ALA A 38 3.96 -5.07 -9.96
CA ALA A 38 4.30 -4.00 -9.02
C ALA A 38 3.29 -3.90 -7.87
N TYR A 39 1.99 -4.02 -8.15
CA TYR A 39 0.94 -3.98 -7.13
C TYR A 39 0.96 -5.22 -6.24
N ILE A 40 1.24 -6.39 -6.82
CA ILE A 40 1.34 -7.65 -6.05
C ILE A 40 2.51 -7.56 -5.05
N ILE A 41 3.68 -7.11 -5.49
CA ILE A 41 4.87 -6.99 -4.63
C ILE A 41 4.60 -5.98 -3.50
N VAL A 42 4.03 -4.82 -3.82
CA VAL A 42 3.69 -3.80 -2.82
C VAL A 42 2.63 -4.31 -1.84
N GLY A 43 1.61 -5.03 -2.31
CA GLY A 43 0.58 -5.63 -1.46
C GLY A 43 1.15 -6.66 -0.47
N LEU A 44 2.04 -7.53 -0.96
CA LEU A 44 2.73 -8.51 -0.12
C LEU A 44 3.63 -7.83 0.92
N LEU A 45 4.38 -6.80 0.52
CA LEU A 45 5.23 -6.03 1.44
C LEU A 45 4.41 -5.38 2.56
N MET A 46 3.29 -4.75 2.22
CA MET A 46 2.40 -4.11 3.19
C MET A 46 1.77 -5.14 4.15
N THR A 47 1.45 -6.33 3.64
CA THR A 47 0.93 -7.43 4.46
C THR A 47 1.95 -7.87 5.50
N VAL A 48 3.22 -8.04 5.11
CA VAL A 48 4.31 -8.40 6.04
C VAL A 48 4.51 -7.33 7.10
N VAL A 49 4.48 -6.05 6.72
CA VAL A 49 4.59 -4.93 7.66
C VAL A 49 3.44 -4.94 8.66
N PHE A 50 2.21 -5.15 8.20
CA PHE A 50 1.04 -5.22 9.07
C PHE A 50 1.15 -6.36 10.10
N ILE A 51 1.53 -7.56 9.65
CA ILE A 51 1.73 -8.72 10.55
C ILE A 51 2.83 -8.40 11.57
N GLY A 52 3.94 -7.80 11.14
CA GLY A 52 5.02 -7.39 12.03
C GLY A 52 4.56 -6.40 13.11
N LEU A 53 3.73 -5.42 12.74
CA LEU A 53 3.14 -4.47 13.69
C LEU A 53 2.22 -5.15 14.70
N VAL A 54 1.41 -6.11 14.27
CA VAL A 54 0.53 -6.89 15.18
C VAL A 54 1.38 -7.68 16.17
N ILE A 55 2.40 -8.41 15.70
CA ILE A 55 3.30 -9.18 16.57
C ILE A 55 4.00 -8.25 17.57
N PHE A 56 4.50 -7.10 17.10
CA PHE A 56 5.16 -6.12 17.95
C PHE A 56 4.21 -5.57 19.03
N ALA A 57 2.99 -5.19 18.66
CA ALA A 57 1.98 -4.72 19.60
C ALA A 57 1.63 -5.79 20.64
N VAL A 58 1.45 -7.05 20.21
CA VAL A 58 1.20 -8.18 21.12
C VAL A 58 2.36 -8.35 22.09
N LYS A 59 3.62 -8.32 21.62
CA LYS A 59 4.81 -8.43 22.50
C LYS A 59 5.01 -7.26 23.45
N LEU A 60 4.55 -6.06 23.07
CA LEU A 60 4.59 -4.91 23.99
C LEU A 60 3.59 -5.07 25.15
N VAL A 61 2.46 -5.74 24.90
CA VAL A 61 1.38 -5.90 25.89
C VAL A 61 1.49 -7.20 26.68
N LEU A 62 1.90 -8.29 26.02
CA LEU A 62 2.19 -9.60 26.60
C LEU A 62 3.72 -9.85 26.51
N PRO A 63 4.48 -9.52 27.57
CA PRO A 63 5.91 -9.77 27.63
C PRO A 63 6.26 -11.27 27.60
#